data_AF-A0A1X0EP92-F1
#
_entry.id   AF-A0A1X0EP92-F1
#
_cell.length_a   1.000
_cell.length_b   1.000
_cell.length_c   1.000
_cell.angle_alpha   90.00
_cell.angle_beta   90.00
_cell.angle_gamma   90.00
#
_symmetry.space_group_name_H-M   'P 1'
#
loop_
_entity.id
_entity.type
_entity.pdbx_description
1 polymer ?
#
loop_
_entity_poly.entity_id
_entity_poly.type
_entity_poly.pdbx_seq_one_letter_code
_entity_poly.pdbx_strand_id
1 'polypeptide(L)' 'MSYLFAVPEFVAAAASDLANIGSTLNTASSAAALPTTQVLAAGADEVSAAVAAL' A
#
# COMPACT_ATOMS: atom_id res chain seq x y z
N MET A 1 22.57 -31.26 1.74
CA MET A 1 21.38 -31.10 2.60
C MET A 1 21.47 -29.73 3.25
N SER A 2 20.46 -28.86 3.12
CA SER A 2 20.40 -27.62 3.91
C SER A 2 19.63 -27.87 5.20
N TYR A 3 20.13 -27.31 6.30
CA TYR A 3 19.45 -27.27 7.59
C TYR A 3 19.10 -25.81 7.89
N LEU A 4 17.87 -25.54 8.32
CA LEU A 4 17.41 -24.23 8.78
C LEU A 4 17.31 -24.25 10.30
N PHE A 5 17.92 -23.26 10.95
CA PHE A 5 17.75 -23.01 12.38
C PHE A 5 16.97 -21.70 12.55
N ALA A 6 15.82 -21.77 13.22
CA ALA A 6 15.02 -20.61 13.56
C ALA A 6 15.07 -20.39 15.07
N VAL A 7 15.19 -19.12 15.47
CA VAL A 7 15.09 -18.68 16.86
C VAL A 7 13.68 -18.11 17.03
N PRO A 8 12.77 -18.76 17.78
CA PRO A 8 11.37 -18.36 17.86
C PRO A 8 11.16 -16.90 18.24
N GLU A 9 12.01 -16.36 19.11
CA GLU A 9 11.97 -14.98 19.59
C GLU A 9 12.24 -13.98 18.45
N PHE A 10 13.17 -14.29 17.54
CA PHE A 10 13.43 -13.46 16.37
C PHE A 10 12.30 -13.53 15.35
N VAL A 11 11.67 -14.69 15.20
CA VAL A 11 10.50 -14.84 14.33
C VAL A 11 9.32 -14.03 14.88
N ALA A 12 9.11 -14.06 16.20
CA ALA A 12 8.06 -13.28 16.85
C ALA A 12 8.31 -11.76 16.73
N ALA A 13 9.55 -11.31 16.92
CA ALA A 13 9.92 -9.91 16.72
C ALA A 13 9.67 -9.47 15.27
N ALA A 14 10.15 -10.24 14.29
CA ALA A 14 9.95 -9.94 12.87
C ALA A 14 8.45 -9.93 12.48
N ALA A 15 7.64 -10.80 13.05
CA ALA A 15 6.19 -10.80 12.84
C ALA A 15 5.53 -9.52 13.39
N SER A 16 5.95 -9.07 14.57
CA SER A 16 5.49 -7.80 15.15
C SER A 16 5.90 -6.61 14.29
N ASP A 17 7.14 -6.58 13.81
CA ASP A 17 7.63 -5.52 12.93
C ASP A 17 6.84 -5.47 11.62
N LEU A 18 6.58 -6.62 11.00
CA LEU A 18 5.79 -6.69 9.78
C LEU A 18 4.34 -6.26 10.01
N ALA A 19 3.73 -6.60 11.15
CA ALA A 19 2.39 -6.13 11.50
C ALA A 19 2.33 -4.60 11.63
N ASN A 20 3.33 -4.00 12.27
CA ASN A 20 3.45 -2.54 12.39
C ASN A 20 3.63 -1.86 11.03
N ILE A 21 4.48 -2.43 10.16
CA ILE A 21 4.66 -1.95 8.78
C ILE A 21 3.35 -2.04 8.01
N GLY A 22 2.66 -3.18 8.06
CA GLY A 22 1.38 -3.38 7.38
C GLY A 22 0.31 -2.38 7.83
N SER A 23 0.21 -2.12 9.14
CA SER A 23 -0.69 -1.11 9.71
C SER A 23 -0.39 0.30 9.18
N THR A 24 0.90 0.67 9.14
CA THR A 24 1.36 1.97 8.61
C THR A 24 1.02 2.10 7.13
N LEU A 25 1.30 1.07 6.34
CA LEU A 25 0.99 1.07 4.90
C LEU A 25 -0.51 1.16 4.63
N ASN A 26 -1.33 0.44 5.40
CA ASN A 26 -2.78 0.52 5.26
C ASN A 26 -3.31 1.94 5.55
N THR A 27 -2.78 2.58 6.59
CA THR A 27 -3.12 3.96 6.93
C THR A 27 -2.72 4.93 5.81
N ALA A 28 -1.49 4.79 5.29
CA ALA A 28 -1.01 5.61 4.18
C ALA A 28 -1.82 5.39 2.89
N SER A 29 -2.16 4.14 2.56
CA SER A 29 -2.99 3.80 1.40
C SER A 29 -4.39 4.39 1.52
N SER A 30 -5.01 4.29 2.70
CA SER A 30 -6.31 4.91 2.96
C SER A 30 -6.26 6.44 2.85
N ALA A 31 -5.19 7.07 3.32
CA ALA A 31 -5.02 8.51 3.20
C ALA A 31 -4.81 8.96 1.74
N ALA A 32 -4.12 8.14 0.94
CA ALA A 32 -3.87 8.41 -0.48
C ALA A 32 -5.07 8.08 -1.38
N ALA A 33 -6.01 7.24 -0.95
CA ALA A 33 -7.10 6.75 -1.79
C ALA A 33 -7.94 7.88 -2.40
N LEU A 34 -8.41 8.84 -1.60
CA LEU A 34 -9.21 9.96 -2.11
C LEU A 34 -8.45 10.84 -3.12
N PRO A 35 -7.27 11.40 -2.80
CA PRO A 35 -6.56 12.27 -3.73
C PRO A 35 -6.05 11.58 -5.00
N THR A 36 -5.94 10.25 -5.01
CA THR A 36 -5.46 9.49 -6.19
C THR A 36 -6.58 8.90 -7.03
N THR A 37 -7.78 8.67 -6.49
CA THR A 37 -8.89 8.04 -7.22
C THR A 37 -10.02 8.99 -7.58
N GLN A 38 -10.10 10.17 -6.96
CA GLN A 38 -11.14 11.17 -7.23
C GLN A 38 -10.58 12.36 -8.02
N VAL A 39 -9.77 12.06 -9.03
CA VAL A 39 -9.19 13.09 -9.90
C VAL A 39 -10.28 13.64 -10.83
N LEU A 40 -10.44 14.96 -10.88
CA LEU A 40 -11.37 15.61 -11.81
C LEU A 40 -10.72 15.78 -13.18
N ALA A 41 -11.51 15.65 -14.25
CA ALA A 41 -11.06 15.96 -15.61
C ALA A 41 -10.61 17.42 -15.72
N ALA A 42 -9.46 17.64 -16.35
CA ALA A 42 -8.88 18.98 -16.52
C ALA A 42 -9.70 19.86 -17.49
N GLY A 43 -10.40 19.24 -18.44
CA GLY A 43 -11.26 19.87 -19.43
C GLY A 43 -12.50 19.01 -19.73
N ALA A 44 -13.41 19.54 -20.55
CA ALA A 44 -14.65 18.86 -20.92
C ALA A 44 -14.51 17.89 -22.12
N ASP A 45 -13.30 17.76 -22.66
CA ASP A 45 -12.99 16.88 -23.79
C ASP A 45 -12.82 15.42 -23.36
N GLU A 46 -12.98 14.53 -24.34
CA GLU A 46 -12.95 13.08 -24.13
C GLU A 46 -11.56 12.57 -23.68
N VAL A 47 -10.48 13.27 -24.03
CA VAL A 47 -9.12 12.90 -23.61
C VAL A 47 -8.93 13.21 -22.12
N SER A 48 -9.35 14.39 -21.67
CA SER A 48 -9.34 14.76 -20.25
C SER A 48 -10.17 13.81 -19.40
N ALA A 49 -11.35 13.38 -19.90
CA ALA A 49 -12.18 12.40 -19.22
C ALA A 49 -11.51 11.02 -19.12
N ALA A 50 -10.87 10.56 -20.21
CA ALA A 50 -10.16 9.28 -20.22
C ALA A 50 -8.94 9.28 -19.28
N VAL A 51 -8.20 10.39 -19.20
CA VAL A 51 -7.04 10.53 -18.30
C VAL A 51 -7.47 10.53 -16.83
N ALA A 52 -8.56 11.20 -16.48
CA ALA A 52 -9.07 11.22 -15.11
C ALA A 52 -9.62 9.86 -14.62
N ALA A 53 -9.92 8.94 -15.53
CA ALA A 53 -10.49 7.62 -15.22
C ALA A 53 -9.48 6.46 -15.19
N LEU A 54 -8.20 6.73 -15.45
CA LEU A 54 -7.10 5.74 -15.40
C LEU A 54 -6.70 5.41 -13.95
#